data_AF-A0A956CV99-F1
#
_entry.id   AF-A0A956CV99-F1
#
_cell.length_a   1.000
_cell.length_b   1.000
_cell.length_c   1.000
_cell.angle_alpha   90.00
_cell.angle_beta   90.00
_cell.angle_gamma   90.00
#
_symmetry.space_group_name_H-M   'P 1'
#
loop_
_entity.id
_entity.type
_entity.pdbx_description
1 polymer ?
#
loop_
_entity_poly.entity_id
_entity_poly.type
_entity_poly.pdbx_seq_one_letter_code
_entity_poly.pdbx_strand_id
1 'polypeptide(L)'
;MTQMRYDRDADPSLIRARKVAILGFGSQGHAHALNLAENGVDVMVGLREGSASAAAAKAAGLAVGTAEDAAKWADVIMMLVPDTTQPAVFRDAVRPHLRPGDTLMFAHGFNIRFGTIEPPKDVDVSMVAPKGPGHRVRETFQEGG
;
A
#
# COMPACT_ATOMS: atom_id res chain seq x y z
N MET A 1 9.12 9.75 -26.50
CA MET A 1 10.12 8.97 -25.73
C MET A 1 9.61 8.82 -24.31
N THR A 2 9.71 7.63 -23.74
CA THR A 2 9.33 7.40 -22.33
C THR A 2 10.38 8.02 -21.42
N GLN A 3 9.96 8.77 -20.40
CA GLN A 3 10.87 9.34 -19.41
C GLN A 3 11.17 8.30 -18.33
N MET A 4 12.44 7.94 -18.16
CA MET A 4 12.89 7.13 -17.02
C MET A 4 13.21 8.04 -15.83
N ARG A 5 12.83 7.61 -14.64
CA ARG A 5 13.04 8.31 -13.36
C ARG A 5 13.93 7.45 -12.47
N TYR A 6 14.77 8.10 -11.68
CA TYR A 6 15.73 7.50 -10.75
C TYR A 6 15.61 8.15 -9.37
N ASP A 7 16.39 7.69 -8.39
CA ASP A 7 16.36 8.21 -7.02
C ASP A 7 16.57 9.74 -6.94
N ARG A 8 17.45 10.29 -7.78
CA ARG A 8 17.69 11.74 -7.86
C ARG A 8 16.47 12.56 -8.31
N ASP A 9 15.48 11.91 -8.93
CA ASP A 9 14.26 12.53 -9.43
C ASP A 9 13.11 12.43 -8.42
N ALA A 10 13.34 11.82 -7.24
CA ALA A 10 12.35 11.61 -6.20
C ALA A 10 12.80 12.25 -4.88
N ASP A 11 11.86 12.89 -4.18
CA ASP A 11 12.08 13.38 -2.81
C ASP A 11 11.44 12.42 -1.81
N PRO A 12 12.23 11.57 -1.12
CA PRO A 12 11.70 10.60 -0.16
C PRO A 12 11.15 11.27 1.11
N SER A 13 11.46 12.54 1.38
CA SER A 13 10.92 13.25 2.55
C SER A 13 9.39 13.38 2.48
N LEU A 14 8.84 13.46 1.25
CA LEU A 14 7.40 13.60 1.02
C LEU A 14 6.62 12.39 1.55
N ILE A 15 7.08 11.16 1.27
CA ILE A 15 6.39 9.95 1.73
C ILE A 15 6.70 9.65 3.20
N ARG A 16 7.91 9.98 3.68
CA ARG A 16 8.28 9.84 5.10
C ARG A 16 7.45 10.73 6.03
N ALA A 17 6.93 11.84 5.53
CA ALA A 17 6.04 12.73 6.27
C ALA A 17 4.58 12.23 6.34
N ARG A 18 4.25 11.09 5.72
CA ARG A 18 2.88 10.55 5.63
C ARG A 18 2.77 9.23 6.39
N LYS A 19 1.56 8.94 6.86
CA LYS A 19 1.19 7.62 7.38
C LYS A 19 0.71 6.73 6.24
N VAL A 20 1.36 5.59 6.06
CA VAL A 20 1.07 4.67 4.93
C VAL A 20 0.43 3.38 5.43
N ALA A 21 -0.82 3.14 5.02
CA ALA A 21 -1.47 1.85 5.20
C ALA A 21 -1.14 0.91 4.04
N ILE A 22 -0.65 -0.28 4.37
CA ILE A 22 -0.51 -1.39 3.43
C ILE A 22 -1.62 -2.40 3.70
N LEU A 23 -2.61 -2.49 2.80
CA LEU A 23 -3.73 -3.42 2.97
C LEU A 23 -3.39 -4.77 2.35
N GLY A 24 -3.15 -5.76 3.20
CA GLY A 24 -2.68 -7.10 2.81
C GLY A 24 -1.19 -7.29 3.02
N PHE A 25 -0.79 -8.50 3.42
CA PHE A 25 0.60 -8.87 3.70
C PHE A 25 1.00 -10.17 2.97
N GLY A 26 0.60 -10.24 1.69
CA GLY A 26 1.05 -11.28 0.76
C GLY A 26 2.37 -10.91 0.09
N SER A 27 2.63 -11.44 -1.10
CA SER A 27 3.90 -11.22 -1.83
C SER A 27 4.27 -9.73 -1.99
N GLN A 28 3.39 -8.92 -2.59
CA GLN A 28 3.63 -7.48 -2.76
C GLN A 28 3.50 -6.70 -1.45
N GLY A 29 2.50 -7.05 -0.62
CA GLY A 29 2.27 -6.39 0.66
C GLY A 29 3.46 -6.46 1.61
N HIS A 30 4.08 -7.64 1.70
CA HIS A 30 5.30 -7.87 2.46
C HIS A 30 6.46 -6.99 1.98
N ALA A 31 6.71 -6.99 0.67
CA ALA A 31 7.80 -6.19 0.07
C ALA A 31 7.58 -4.68 0.27
N HIS A 32 6.38 -4.18 -0.05
CA HIS A 32 6.05 -2.77 0.09
C HIS A 32 6.17 -2.31 1.54
N ALA A 33 5.59 -3.06 2.49
CA ALA A 33 5.57 -2.67 3.89
C ALA A 33 6.99 -2.60 4.48
N LEU A 34 7.82 -3.62 4.26
CA LEU A 34 9.17 -3.64 4.82
C LEU A 34 10.10 -2.65 4.13
N ASN A 35 10.06 -2.53 2.81
CA ASN A 35 10.93 -1.60 2.10
C ASN A 35 10.61 -0.14 2.49
N LEU A 36 9.33 0.20 2.68
CA LEU A 36 8.93 1.53 3.16
C LEU A 36 9.35 1.76 4.62
N ALA A 37 9.08 0.80 5.51
CA ALA A 37 9.44 0.92 6.92
C ALA A 37 10.96 1.07 7.11
N GLU A 38 11.77 0.30 6.39
CA GLU A 38 13.24 0.40 6.40
C GLU A 38 13.74 1.72 5.79
N ASN A 39 12.91 2.39 4.99
CA ASN A 39 13.16 3.75 4.50
C ASN A 39 12.64 4.85 5.44
N GLY A 40 12.22 4.52 6.66
CA GLY A 40 11.78 5.48 7.67
C GLY A 40 10.37 6.03 7.44
N VAL A 41 9.53 5.32 6.69
CA VAL A 41 8.11 5.66 6.54
C VAL A 41 7.31 5.04 7.67
N ASP A 42 6.33 5.78 8.21
CA ASP A 42 5.40 5.26 9.21
C ASP A 42 4.38 4.34 8.54
N VAL A 43 4.50 3.03 8.77
CA VAL A 43 3.74 1.99 8.08
C VAL A 43 2.87 1.21 9.05
N MET A 44 1.59 1.08 8.69
CA MET A 44 0.66 0.13 9.32
C MET A 44 0.15 -0.89 8.30
N VAL A 45 0.18 -2.16 8.67
CA VAL A 45 -0.39 -3.24 7.86
C VAL A 45 -1.83 -3.48 8.30
N GLY A 46 -2.77 -3.27 7.38
CA GLY A 46 -4.18 -3.58 7.58
C GLY A 46 -4.52 -4.98 7.08
N LEU A 47 -5.06 -5.83 7.97
CA LEU A 47 -5.42 -7.21 7.66
C LEU A 47 -6.88 -7.51 8.07
N ARG A 48 -7.45 -8.57 7.52
CA ARG A 48 -8.69 -9.12 8.07
C ARG A 48 -8.44 -9.72 9.45
N GLU A 49 -9.45 -9.70 10.30
CA GLU A 49 -9.39 -10.36 11.60
C GLU A 49 -9.05 -11.86 11.45
N GLY A 50 -8.20 -12.37 12.33
CA GLY A 50 -7.71 -13.75 12.27
C GLY A 50 -6.77 -14.07 11.11
N SER A 51 -6.25 -13.06 10.38
CA SER A 51 -5.29 -13.32 9.29
C SER A 51 -4.03 -14.04 9.76
N ALA A 52 -3.68 -15.15 9.09
CA ALA A 52 -2.47 -15.91 9.38
C ALA A 52 -1.18 -15.10 9.20
N SER A 53 -1.20 -14.06 8.36
CA SER A 53 -0.05 -13.18 8.13
C SER A 53 0.19 -12.14 9.24
N ALA A 54 -0.75 -11.98 10.18
CA ALA A 54 -0.63 -10.97 11.23
C ALA A 54 0.57 -11.24 12.17
N ALA A 55 0.83 -12.51 12.49
CA ALA A 55 1.97 -12.89 13.31
C ALA A 55 3.29 -12.57 12.61
N ALA A 56 3.40 -12.85 11.30
CA ALA A 56 4.58 -12.55 10.51
C ALA A 56 4.84 -11.04 10.39
N ALA A 57 3.80 -10.24 10.14
CA ALA A 57 3.93 -8.78 10.07
C ALA A 57 4.39 -8.18 11.41
N LYS A 58 3.82 -8.63 12.54
CA LYS A 58 4.25 -8.21 13.88
C LYS A 58 5.68 -8.64 14.20
N ALA A 59 6.06 -9.86 13.84
CA ALA A 59 7.42 -10.37 14.05
C ALA A 59 8.46 -9.57 13.24
N ALA A 60 8.06 -9.00 12.11
CA ALA A 60 8.88 -8.10 11.31
C ALA A 60 8.90 -6.65 11.83
N GLY A 61 8.33 -6.38 13.01
CA GLY A 61 8.36 -5.06 13.66
C GLY A 61 7.34 -4.06 13.14
N LEU A 62 6.37 -4.48 12.33
CA LEU A 62 5.36 -3.58 11.76
C LEU A 62 4.16 -3.40 12.70
N ALA A 63 3.57 -2.21 12.69
CA ALA A 63 2.25 -1.99 13.27
C ALA A 63 1.20 -2.77 12.47
N VAL A 64 0.27 -3.45 13.17
CA VAL A 64 -0.76 -4.27 12.54
C VAL A 64 -2.12 -3.95 13.16
N GLY A 65 -3.10 -3.65 12.30
CA GLY A 65 -4.50 -3.41 12.68
C GLY A 65 -5.46 -4.10 11.71
N THR A 66 -6.76 -3.88 11.90
CA THR A 66 -7.74 -4.26 10.88
C THR A 66 -7.56 -3.39 9.63
N ALA A 67 -8.16 -3.79 8.50
CA ALA A 67 -8.19 -2.93 7.31
C ALA A 67 -8.85 -1.57 7.61
N GLU A 68 -9.86 -1.55 8.48
CA GLU A 68 -10.54 -0.33 8.90
C GLU A 68 -9.65 0.55 9.78
N ASP A 69 -8.97 -0.03 10.78
CA ASP A 69 -8.04 0.69 11.64
C ASP A 69 -6.93 1.37 10.82
N ALA A 70 -6.35 0.61 9.88
CA ALA A 70 -5.29 1.12 9.01
C ALA A 70 -5.78 2.24 8.10
N ALA A 71 -6.97 2.08 7.49
CA ALA A 71 -7.55 3.11 6.63
C ALA A 71 -7.88 4.40 7.39
N LYS A 72 -8.39 4.29 8.63
CA LYS A 72 -8.68 5.44 9.49
C LYS A 72 -7.43 6.19 9.95
N TRP A 73 -6.32 5.48 10.09
CA TRP A 73 -5.06 6.04 10.59
C TRP A 73 -4.20 6.71 9.50
N ALA A 74 -4.30 6.24 8.25
CA ALA A 74 -3.38 6.60 7.18
C ALA A 74 -3.78 7.83 6.37
N ASP A 75 -2.78 8.45 5.74
CA ASP A 75 -2.94 9.51 4.73
C ASP A 75 -2.72 8.98 3.30
N VAL A 76 -2.10 7.81 3.18
CA VAL A 76 -1.84 7.08 1.93
C VAL A 76 -2.22 5.62 2.15
N ILE A 77 -3.07 5.07 1.29
CA ILE A 77 -3.57 3.70 1.41
C ILE A 77 -3.19 2.92 0.15
N MET A 78 -2.37 1.88 0.31
CA MET A 78 -1.93 1.00 -0.76
C MET A 78 -2.72 -0.33 -0.72
N MET A 79 -3.54 -0.54 -1.76
CA MET A 79 -4.37 -1.74 -1.93
C MET A 79 -3.53 -2.92 -2.47
N LEU A 80 -3.22 -3.90 -1.62
CA LEU A 80 -2.42 -5.09 -1.95
C LEU A 80 -3.11 -6.42 -1.56
N VAL A 81 -4.41 -6.36 -1.30
CA VAL A 81 -5.30 -7.54 -1.29
C VAL A 81 -5.60 -7.97 -2.74
N PRO A 82 -6.04 -9.22 -2.97
CA PRO A 82 -6.37 -9.71 -4.32
C PRO A 82 -7.36 -8.79 -5.04
N ASP A 83 -7.20 -8.61 -6.35
CA ASP A 83 -8.02 -7.68 -7.14
C ASP A 83 -9.53 -7.94 -7.02
N THR A 84 -9.93 -9.20 -6.91
CA THR A 84 -11.32 -9.62 -6.70
C THR A 84 -11.88 -9.26 -5.32
N THR A 85 -11.00 -9.08 -4.33
CA THR A 85 -11.36 -8.73 -2.95
C THR A 85 -11.31 -7.22 -2.71
N GLN A 86 -10.52 -6.48 -3.51
CA GLN A 86 -10.35 -5.03 -3.36
C GLN A 86 -11.67 -4.24 -3.33
N PRO A 87 -12.69 -4.50 -4.17
CA PRO A 87 -13.94 -3.75 -4.13
C PRO A 87 -14.67 -3.82 -2.79
N ALA A 88 -14.73 -5.02 -2.19
CA ALA A 88 -15.37 -5.22 -0.89
C ALA A 88 -14.58 -4.51 0.22
N VAL A 89 -13.25 -4.69 0.26
CA VAL A 89 -12.39 -4.02 1.24
C VAL A 89 -12.46 -2.50 1.08
N PHE A 90 -12.47 -2.00 -0.16
CA PHE A 90 -12.61 -0.58 -0.43
C PHE A 90 -13.94 -0.05 0.11
N ARG A 91 -15.06 -0.68 -0.23
CA ARG A 91 -16.40 -0.26 0.20
C ARG A 91 -16.54 -0.25 1.72
N ASP A 92 -16.11 -1.34 2.37
CA ASP A 92 -16.42 -1.58 3.78
C ASP A 92 -15.41 -0.95 4.74
N ALA A 93 -14.12 -0.94 4.38
CA ALA A 93 -13.05 -0.56 5.29
C ALA A 93 -12.30 0.72 4.89
N VAL A 94 -12.28 1.09 3.60
CA VAL A 94 -11.46 2.23 3.13
C VAL A 94 -12.31 3.47 2.88
N ARG A 95 -13.34 3.34 2.06
CA ARG A 95 -14.20 4.43 1.59
C ARG A 95 -14.79 5.28 2.72
N PRO A 96 -15.24 4.71 3.87
CA PRO A 96 -15.80 5.51 4.96
C PRO A 96 -14.78 6.44 5.63
N HIS A 97 -13.48 6.14 5.50
CA HIS A 97 -12.40 6.80 6.24
C HIS A 97 -11.49 7.67 5.35
N LEU A 98 -11.68 7.66 4.03
CA LEU A 98 -10.98 8.55 3.12
C LEU A 98 -11.36 10.01 3.35
N ARG A 99 -10.35 10.88 3.37
CA ARG A 99 -10.48 12.33 3.54
C ARG A 99 -9.97 13.06 2.27
N PRO A 100 -10.42 14.29 2.01
CA PRO A 100 -9.88 15.10 0.94
C PRO A 100 -8.34 15.24 1.05
N GLY A 101 -7.61 14.98 -0.02
CA GLY A 101 -6.14 15.03 -0.07
C GLY A 101 -5.42 13.76 0.42
N ASP A 102 -6.17 12.72 0.84
CA ASP A 102 -5.60 11.38 0.98
C ASP A 102 -5.25 10.80 -0.40
N THR A 103 -4.33 9.82 -0.43
CA THR A 103 -3.95 9.12 -1.66
C THR A 103 -4.34 7.65 -1.60
N LEU A 104 -5.12 7.18 -2.58
CA LEU A 104 -5.42 5.77 -2.80
C LEU A 104 -4.51 5.20 -3.89
N MET A 105 -3.72 4.19 -3.54
CA MET A 105 -2.70 3.59 -4.39
C MET A 105 -3.00 2.13 -4.71
N PHE A 106 -2.58 1.70 -5.91
CA PHE A 106 -2.71 0.32 -6.38
C PHE A 106 -1.39 -0.21 -6.95
N ALA A 107 -1.21 -1.53 -6.96
CA ALA A 107 -0.12 -2.20 -7.70
C ALA A 107 -0.56 -2.73 -9.07
N HIS A 108 -1.86 -2.73 -9.34
CA HIS A 108 -2.44 -3.11 -10.62
C HIS A 108 -3.67 -2.26 -10.91
N GLY A 109 -3.84 -1.85 -12.17
CA GLY A 109 -4.87 -0.91 -12.58
C GLY A 109 -6.25 -1.53 -12.78
N PHE A 110 -6.45 -2.83 -12.54
CA PHE A 110 -7.68 -3.55 -12.88
C PHE A 110 -8.94 -2.86 -12.35
N ASN A 111 -9.00 -2.62 -11.04
CA ASN A 111 -10.23 -2.14 -10.41
C ASN A 111 -10.59 -0.69 -10.82
N ILE A 112 -9.58 0.15 -11.08
CA ILE A 112 -9.80 1.50 -11.59
C ILE A 112 -10.16 1.48 -13.08
N ARG A 113 -9.48 0.67 -13.89
CA ARG A 113 -9.71 0.57 -15.33
C ARG A 113 -11.11 0.05 -15.67
N PHE A 114 -11.62 -0.89 -14.90
CA PHE A 114 -12.92 -1.54 -15.12
C PHE A 114 -14.06 -0.97 -14.25
N GLY A 115 -13.81 0.09 -13.49
CA GLY A 115 -14.85 0.79 -12.72
C GLY A 115 -15.46 -0.02 -11.57
N THR A 116 -14.75 -1.04 -11.07
CA THR A 116 -15.20 -1.81 -9.90
C THR A 116 -14.87 -1.11 -8.59
N ILE A 117 -13.97 -0.12 -8.61
CA ILE A 117 -13.74 0.85 -7.54
C ILE A 117 -13.85 2.25 -8.12
N GLU A 118 -14.71 3.08 -7.52
CA GLU A 118 -14.88 4.49 -7.83
C GLU A 118 -14.45 5.35 -6.62
N PRO A 119 -13.22 5.91 -6.64
CA PRO A 119 -12.74 6.78 -5.58
C PRO A 119 -13.46 8.14 -5.57
N PRO A 120 -13.54 8.81 -4.41
CA PRO A 120 -13.96 10.21 -4.34
C PRO A 120 -13.11 11.12 -5.24
N LYS A 121 -13.71 12.22 -5.73
CA LYS A 121 -13.04 13.15 -6.68
C LYS A 121 -11.90 13.96 -6.05
N ASP A 122 -11.92 14.09 -4.74
CA ASP A 122 -11.00 14.84 -3.89
C ASP A 122 -9.91 13.96 -3.25
N VAL A 123 -9.84 12.69 -3.66
CA VAL A 123 -8.79 11.73 -3.27
C VAL A 123 -7.87 11.53 -4.47
N ASP A 124 -6.56 11.62 -4.25
CA ASP A 124 -5.58 11.33 -5.28
C ASP A 124 -5.57 9.82 -5.56
N VAL A 125 -5.55 9.44 -6.83
CA VAL A 125 -5.50 8.04 -7.25
C VAL A 125 -4.22 7.80 -8.04
N SER A 126 -3.37 6.88 -7.57
CA SER A 126 -2.10 6.58 -8.23
C SER A 126 -1.78 5.09 -8.24
N MET A 127 -0.77 4.70 -9.02
CA MET A 127 -0.36 3.31 -9.15
C MET A 127 1.16 3.21 -9.16
N VAL A 128 1.69 2.33 -8.31
CA VAL A 128 3.09 1.90 -8.35
C VAL A 128 3.07 0.39 -8.54
N ALA A 129 3.43 -0.06 -9.74
CA ALA A 129 3.31 -1.44 -10.18
C ALA A 129 4.69 -2.07 -10.45
N PRO A 130 5.38 -2.61 -9.42
CA PRO A 130 6.68 -3.26 -9.59
C PRO A 130 6.65 -4.32 -10.69
N LYS A 131 7.71 -4.37 -11.51
CA LYS A 131 7.83 -5.31 -12.64
C LYS A 131 8.55 -6.59 -12.21
N GLY A 132 8.03 -7.21 -11.16
CA GLY A 132 8.53 -8.46 -10.63
C GLY A 132 7.62 -9.01 -9.52
N PRO A 133 7.73 -10.30 -9.20
CA PRO A 133 7.04 -10.88 -8.06
C PRO A 133 7.57 -10.24 -6.76
N GLY A 134 6.71 -10.13 -5.75
CA GLY A 134 7.02 -9.36 -4.54
C GLY A 134 8.25 -9.84 -3.77
N HIS A 135 8.54 -11.15 -3.74
CA HIS A 135 9.77 -11.65 -3.12
C HIS A 135 11.03 -11.11 -3.82
N ARG A 136 11.04 -10.99 -5.16
CA ARG A 136 12.15 -10.37 -5.90
C ARG A 136 12.25 -8.88 -5.62
N VAL A 137 11.12 -8.18 -5.49
CA VAL A 137 11.10 -6.77 -5.09
C VAL A 137 11.76 -6.57 -3.72
N ARG A 138 11.51 -7.49 -2.78
CA ARG A 138 12.13 -7.48 -1.46
C ARG A 138 13.62 -7.82 -1.52
N GLU A 139 14.00 -8.90 -2.21
CA GLU A 139 15.40 -9.34 -2.36
C GLU A 139 16.27 -8.25 -2.96
N THR A 140 15.89 -7.69 -4.11
CA THR A 140 16.68 -6.66 -4.79
C THR A 140 16.84 -5.40 -3.93
N PHE A 141 15.81 -5.03 -3.14
CA PHE A 141 15.94 -3.93 -2.19
C PHE A 141 17.01 -4.20 -1.12
N GLN A 142 17.05 -5.41 -0.56
CA GLN A 142 18.04 -5.79 0.45
C GLN A 142 19.46 -5.89 -0.12
N GLU A 143 19.60 -6.12 -1.43
CA GLU A 143 20.87 -6.14 -2.16
C GLU A 143 21.39 -4.74 -2.52
N GLY A 144 20.62 -3.68 -2.24
CA GLY A 144 21.02 -2.29 -2.46
C GLY A 144 20.31 -1.58 -3.63
N GLY A 145 19.34 -2.23 -4.28
CA GLY A 145 18.59 -1.68 -5.40
C GLY A 145 19.17 -2.00 -6.78
#